data_AF-A0A1D9MHW9-F1
#
_entry.id   AF-A0A1D9MHW9-F1
#
_cell.length_a   1.000
_cell.length_b   1.000
_cell.length_c   1.000
_cell.angle_alpha   90.00
_cell.angle_beta   90.00
_cell.angle_gamma   90.00
#
_symmetry.space_group_name_H-M   'P 1'
#
loop_
_entity.id
_entity.type
_entity.pdbx_description
1 polymer ?
#
loop_
_entity_poly.entity_id
_entity_poly.type
_entity_poly.pdbx_seq_one_letter_code
_entity_poly.pdbx_strand_id
1 'polypeptide(L)'
;MLYKSLISLYGSSLAGKSLPTEDLVWHFTPSEDLRLFRDYALDALQQAKVYLLDHLAAAYADTLHEAVAEEAAETGLPAMEILGEVKLPADIVWVEFDDRALGAARFNRASPVTRYDEKPIGTGLRGYLLDDRNQAHLRITMFHRRENSRVVDPICSLLVKRTAEGRLNYDDVVVDLSRSMVEYRLRSGDTLEMIHERRTVHQVETGYDLFIPYALFAMLVSPDLGGIIPTETETFTNKDTKTARKFGKSWILGARKSHLTIRIGPQAAAHMAERTARLEFERQARESRNGPIRHWVAEHERHYRSGKVVLVKGHHRGHARAPDLPTRVMGPRSDAVRFELSNTKPRTED
;
A
#
# COMPACT_ATOMS: atom_id res chain seq x y z
N MET A 1 11.88 7.45 9.98
CA MET A 1 11.93 8.03 8.62
C MET A 1 13.06 7.41 7.81
N LEU A 2 12.71 6.66 6.77
CA LEU A 2 13.57 6.03 5.78
C LEU A 2 14.24 7.07 4.87
N TYR A 3 13.51 8.11 4.45
CA TYR A 3 14.05 9.26 3.70
C TYR A 3 15.37 9.82 4.28
N LYS A 4 15.37 10.08 5.59
CA LYS A 4 16.54 10.54 6.37
C LYS A 4 17.71 9.56 6.29
N SER A 5 17.42 8.26 6.42
CA SER A 5 18.43 7.20 6.38
C SER A 5 19.03 7.07 4.98
N LEU A 6 18.23 7.15 3.91
CA LEU A 6 18.70 7.11 2.53
C LEU A 6 19.63 8.27 2.21
N ILE A 7 19.20 9.51 2.48
CA ILE A 7 20.05 10.71 2.28
C ILE A 7 21.36 10.61 3.07
N SER A 8 21.28 10.17 4.33
CA SER A 8 22.47 10.05 5.19
C SER A 8 23.42 8.95 4.70
N LEU A 9 22.88 7.81 4.27
CA LEU A 9 23.63 6.68 3.72
C LEU A 9 24.31 7.10 2.41
N TYR A 10 23.52 7.42 1.39
CA TYR A 10 24.02 7.68 0.02
C TYR A 10 25.00 8.85 -0.02
N GLY A 11 24.70 9.95 0.67
CA GLY A 11 25.64 11.07 0.77
C GLY A 11 26.94 10.72 1.51
N SER A 12 26.89 9.82 2.51
CA SER A 12 28.11 9.33 3.16
C SER A 12 28.90 8.38 2.26
N SER A 13 28.23 7.51 1.50
CA SER A 13 28.88 6.58 0.55
C SER A 13 29.60 7.32 -0.57
N LEU A 14 28.90 8.24 -1.24
CA LEU A 14 29.43 9.07 -2.32
C LEU A 14 30.59 9.97 -1.83
N ALA A 15 30.56 10.40 -0.57
CA ALA A 15 31.64 11.16 0.06
C ALA A 15 32.81 10.29 0.60
N GLY A 16 32.80 8.97 0.40
CA GLY A 16 33.84 8.06 0.90
C GLY A 16 33.87 7.91 2.43
N LYS A 17 32.72 8.13 3.10
CA LYS A 17 32.55 8.22 4.56
C LYS A 17 31.53 7.23 5.13
N SER A 18 30.91 6.36 4.32
CA SER A 18 30.06 5.28 4.84
C SER A 18 30.91 4.19 5.49
N LEU A 19 30.37 3.58 6.55
CA LEU A 19 31.01 2.46 7.22
C LEU A 19 30.68 1.12 6.49
N PRO A 20 31.46 0.04 6.70
CA PRO A 20 31.08 -1.31 6.26
C PRO A 20 29.99 -1.94 7.17
N THR A 21 29.95 -1.53 8.44
CA THR A 21 28.71 -1.46 9.21
C THR A 21 27.78 -0.41 8.57
N GLU A 22 26.47 -0.56 8.61
CA GLU A 22 25.55 0.16 7.69
C GLU A 22 25.69 -0.29 6.21
N ASP A 23 26.72 0.11 5.46
CA ASP A 23 26.68 0.15 3.98
C ASP A 23 27.29 -1.08 3.27
N LEU A 24 26.65 -2.24 3.40
CA LEU A 24 27.18 -3.50 2.85
C LEU A 24 27.37 -3.49 1.32
N VAL A 25 26.43 -2.92 0.56
CA VAL A 25 26.45 -2.96 -0.91
C VAL A 25 27.65 -2.19 -1.46
N TRP A 26 27.92 -1.00 -0.91
CA TRP A 26 29.04 -0.14 -1.35
C TRP A 26 30.41 -0.76 -1.08
N HIS A 27 30.58 -1.38 0.09
CA HIS A 27 31.86 -1.96 0.49
C HIS A 27 32.10 -3.37 -0.07
N PHE A 28 31.04 -4.11 -0.41
CA PHE A 28 31.14 -5.48 -0.95
C PHE A 28 31.11 -5.54 -2.49
N THR A 29 30.43 -4.60 -3.14
CA THR A 29 30.28 -4.58 -4.62
C THR A 29 30.26 -3.15 -5.16
N PRO A 30 31.34 -2.37 -4.95
CA PRO A 30 31.48 -1.04 -5.53
C PRO A 30 31.52 -1.14 -7.07
N SER A 31 30.64 -0.40 -7.73
CA SER A 31 30.54 -0.33 -9.20
C SER A 31 30.15 1.07 -9.64
N GLU A 32 30.42 1.41 -10.91
CA GLU A 32 29.96 2.67 -11.48
C GLU A 32 28.43 2.76 -11.54
N ASP A 33 27.74 1.67 -11.87
CA ASP A 33 26.27 1.58 -11.83
C ASP A 33 25.72 1.91 -10.43
N LEU A 34 26.36 1.43 -9.35
CA LEU A 34 25.97 1.77 -7.98
C LEU A 34 26.21 3.25 -7.65
N ARG A 35 27.34 3.82 -8.10
CA ARG A 35 27.66 5.24 -7.93
C ARG A 35 26.63 6.12 -8.64
N LEU A 36 26.34 5.85 -9.91
CA LEU A 36 25.37 6.58 -10.72
C LEU A 36 23.96 6.48 -10.13
N PHE A 37 23.55 5.27 -9.71
CA PHE A 37 22.25 5.09 -9.04
C PHE A 37 22.13 5.92 -7.76
N ARG A 38 23.14 5.90 -6.89
CA ARG A 38 23.10 6.63 -5.61
C ARG A 38 23.21 8.14 -5.77
N ASP A 39 23.95 8.61 -6.78
CA ASP A 39 24.02 10.04 -7.14
C ASP A 39 22.66 10.56 -7.62
N TYR A 40 22.06 9.86 -8.59
CA TYR A 40 20.68 10.08 -9.04
C TYR A 40 19.66 10.04 -7.88
N ALA A 41 19.71 8.99 -7.05
CA ALA A 41 18.74 8.80 -5.98
C ALA A 41 18.89 9.87 -4.89
N LEU A 42 20.12 10.30 -4.58
CA LEU A 42 20.35 11.39 -3.64
C LEU A 42 19.81 12.71 -4.19
N ASP A 43 20.11 13.06 -5.43
CA ASP A 43 19.58 14.26 -6.10
C ASP A 43 18.04 14.27 -6.09
N ALA A 44 17.43 13.17 -6.53
CA ALA A 44 15.98 13.03 -6.56
C ALA A 44 15.37 13.15 -5.15
N LEU A 45 15.95 12.49 -4.13
CA LEU A 45 15.50 12.61 -2.74
C LEU A 45 15.63 14.05 -2.21
N GLN A 46 16.69 14.79 -2.55
CA GLN A 46 16.85 16.18 -2.13
C GLN A 46 15.80 17.11 -2.74
N GLN A 47 15.46 16.89 -4.00
CA GLN A 47 14.45 17.67 -4.73
C GLN A 47 13.01 17.25 -4.41
N ALA A 48 12.76 16.01 -3.98
CA ALA A 48 11.43 15.43 -3.74
C ALA A 48 10.53 16.26 -2.81
N LYS A 49 9.24 16.35 -3.13
CA LYS A 49 8.20 16.77 -2.17
C LYS A 49 7.87 15.59 -1.26
N VAL A 50 8.05 15.76 0.05
CA VAL A 50 8.09 14.65 1.02
C VAL A 50 6.77 14.54 1.78
N TYR A 51 6.16 13.36 1.72
CA TYR A 51 4.95 12.97 2.43
C TYR A 51 5.22 11.75 3.31
N LEU A 52 4.84 11.83 4.58
CA LEU A 52 4.89 10.71 5.53
C LEU A 52 3.48 10.41 6.01
N LEU A 53 2.95 9.23 5.73
CA LEU A 53 1.66 8.81 6.29
C LEU A 53 1.91 8.18 7.65
N ASP A 54 1.12 8.56 8.65
CA ASP A 54 0.99 7.71 9.83
C ASP A 54 0.27 6.39 9.47
N HIS A 55 0.31 5.43 10.40
CA HIS A 55 -0.27 4.10 10.17
C HIS A 55 -1.78 4.13 9.90
N LEU A 56 -2.51 5.13 10.40
CA LEU A 56 -3.95 5.27 10.16
C LEU A 56 -4.23 5.89 8.80
N ALA A 57 -3.45 6.89 8.39
CA ALA A 57 -3.53 7.48 7.05
C ALA A 57 -3.14 6.47 5.96
N ALA A 58 -2.10 5.65 6.20
CA ALA A 58 -1.73 4.57 5.29
C ALA A 58 -2.82 3.50 5.21
N ALA A 59 -3.37 3.06 6.35
CA ALA A 59 -4.49 2.10 6.35
C ALA A 59 -5.76 2.66 5.69
N TYR A 60 -6.07 3.94 5.86
CA TYR A 60 -7.24 4.57 5.24
C TYR A 60 -7.08 4.68 3.71
N ALA A 61 -5.93 5.16 3.22
CA ALA A 61 -5.61 5.16 1.79
C ALA A 61 -5.70 3.75 1.16
N ASP A 62 -5.29 2.73 1.91
CA ASP A 62 -5.36 1.32 1.52
C ASP A 62 -6.80 0.75 1.56
N THR A 63 -7.72 1.29 2.37
CA THR A 63 -9.15 0.94 2.26
C THR A 63 -9.84 1.50 1.02
N LEU A 64 -9.32 2.61 0.46
CA LEU A 64 -9.76 3.10 -0.85
C LEU A 64 -9.29 2.18 -1.97
N HIS A 65 -8.12 1.55 -1.84
CA HIS A 65 -7.65 0.53 -2.80
C HIS A 65 -8.62 -0.65 -2.85
N GLU A 66 -9.04 -1.17 -1.70
CA GLU A 66 -10.02 -2.25 -1.62
C GLU A 66 -11.35 -1.86 -2.28
N ALA A 67 -11.84 -0.64 -2.06
CA ALA A 67 -13.09 -0.15 -2.66
C ALA A 67 -12.99 -0.01 -4.18
N VAL A 68 -11.92 0.60 -4.70
CA VAL A 68 -11.69 0.74 -6.15
C VAL A 68 -11.47 -0.62 -6.82
N ALA A 69 -10.82 -1.58 -6.14
CA ALA A 69 -10.65 -2.94 -6.65
C ALA A 69 -11.97 -3.74 -6.69
N GLU A 70 -12.86 -3.52 -5.71
CA GLU A 70 -14.23 -4.07 -5.70
C GLU A 70 -15.06 -3.48 -6.85
N GLU A 71 -15.06 -2.15 -7.01
CA GLU A 71 -15.77 -1.47 -8.11
C GLU A 71 -15.21 -1.85 -9.49
N ALA A 72 -13.89 -2.01 -9.64
CA ALA A 72 -13.26 -2.50 -10.87
C ALA A 72 -13.73 -3.93 -11.22
N ALA A 73 -13.89 -4.80 -10.22
CA ALA A 73 -14.38 -6.16 -10.42
C ALA A 73 -15.88 -6.22 -10.75
N GLU A 74 -16.69 -5.29 -10.23
CA GLU A 74 -18.13 -5.21 -10.52
C GLU A 74 -18.42 -4.55 -11.89
N THR A 75 -17.68 -3.49 -12.24
CA THR A 75 -17.91 -2.71 -13.48
C THR A 75 -17.15 -3.23 -14.69
N GLY A 76 -16.04 -3.96 -14.47
CA GLY A 76 -15.10 -4.37 -15.51
C GLY A 76 -14.19 -3.25 -16.01
N LEU A 77 -14.21 -2.07 -15.39
CA LEU A 77 -13.33 -0.94 -15.72
C LEU A 77 -11.95 -1.08 -15.06
N PRO A 78 -10.87 -0.59 -15.68
CA PRO A 78 -9.56 -0.50 -15.04
C PRO A 78 -9.60 0.36 -13.77
N ALA A 79 -8.95 -0.08 -12.70
CA ALA A 79 -8.87 0.65 -11.42
C ALA A 79 -8.36 2.10 -11.57
N MET A 80 -7.48 2.36 -12.54
CA MET A 80 -6.98 3.71 -12.84
C MET A 80 -8.00 4.60 -13.56
N GLU A 81 -8.98 4.02 -14.27
CA GLU A 81 -10.08 4.78 -14.88
C GLU A 81 -11.07 5.24 -13.80
N ILE A 82 -11.35 4.37 -12.82
CA ILE A 82 -12.18 4.68 -11.64
C ILE A 82 -11.51 5.74 -10.75
N LEU A 83 -10.19 5.63 -10.53
CA LEU A 83 -9.43 6.63 -9.77
C LEU A 83 -9.31 7.99 -10.49
N GLY A 84 -9.41 7.98 -11.83
CA GLY A 84 -9.18 9.14 -12.69
C GLY A 84 -7.71 9.56 -12.83
N GLU A 85 -7.47 10.63 -13.60
CA GLU A 85 -6.12 11.18 -13.81
C GLU A 85 -5.58 11.91 -12.56
N VAL A 86 -5.02 11.13 -11.63
CA VAL A 86 -4.31 11.67 -10.46
C VAL A 86 -2.95 12.23 -10.87
N LYS A 87 -2.84 13.56 -10.88
CA LYS A 87 -1.58 14.28 -11.16
C LYS A 87 -0.66 14.27 -9.95
N LEU A 88 0.65 14.07 -10.18
CA LEU A 88 1.64 14.14 -9.11
C LEU A 88 1.75 15.59 -8.59
N PRO A 89 1.85 15.81 -7.26
CA PRO A 89 1.89 17.14 -6.66
C PRO A 89 3.24 17.88 -6.78
N ALA A 90 4.22 17.29 -7.47
CA ALA A 90 5.52 17.84 -7.89
C ALA A 90 6.21 16.86 -8.87
N ASP A 91 7.20 17.32 -9.64
CA ASP A 91 7.98 16.50 -10.57
C ASP A 91 8.71 15.33 -9.90
N ILE A 92 9.04 15.46 -8.62
CA ILE A 92 9.56 14.37 -7.80
C ILE A 92 8.81 14.34 -6.48
N VAL A 93 8.34 13.16 -6.08
CA VAL A 93 7.59 12.94 -4.85
C VAL A 93 8.16 11.77 -4.07
N TRP A 94 8.24 11.94 -2.75
CA TRP A 94 8.54 10.87 -1.81
C TRP A 94 7.31 10.60 -0.94
N VAL A 95 6.88 9.34 -0.87
CA VAL A 95 5.80 8.90 0.02
C VAL A 95 6.31 7.75 0.89
N GLU A 96 6.24 7.87 2.22
CA GLU A 96 6.70 6.83 3.16
C GLU A 96 5.64 6.48 4.20
N PHE A 97 5.59 5.20 4.58
CA PHE A 97 4.72 4.66 5.63
C PHE A 97 5.34 3.44 6.33
N ASP A 98 4.73 3.02 7.44
CA ASP A 98 5.07 1.78 8.17
C ASP A 98 4.29 0.60 7.56
N ASP A 99 4.96 -0.18 6.72
CA ASP A 99 4.47 -1.39 6.05
C ASP A 99 4.13 -2.52 7.06
N ARG A 100 4.81 -2.56 8.21
CA ARG A 100 4.49 -3.52 9.27
C ARG A 100 3.17 -3.14 9.96
N ALA A 101 2.95 -1.87 10.24
CA ALA A 101 1.67 -1.38 10.79
C ALA A 101 0.53 -1.53 9.77
N LEU A 102 0.79 -1.26 8.49
CA LEU A 102 -0.15 -1.47 7.39
C LEU A 102 -0.54 -2.94 7.24
N GLY A 103 0.44 -3.85 7.27
CA GLY A 103 0.23 -5.30 7.22
C GLY A 103 -0.64 -5.81 8.38
N ALA A 104 -0.43 -5.28 9.60
CA ALA A 104 -1.31 -5.57 10.73
C ALA A 104 -2.73 -5.03 10.52
N ALA A 105 -2.89 -3.83 9.94
CA ALA A 105 -4.21 -3.28 9.61
C ALA A 105 -4.93 -4.09 8.52
N ARG A 106 -4.21 -4.59 7.50
CA ARG A 106 -4.72 -5.50 6.46
C ARG A 106 -5.20 -6.83 7.05
N PHE A 107 -4.39 -7.43 7.92
CA PHE A 107 -4.71 -8.68 8.59
C PHE A 107 -5.95 -8.55 9.49
N ASN A 108 -5.99 -7.53 10.37
CA ASN A 108 -7.07 -7.34 11.35
C ASN A 108 -8.46 -7.17 10.69
N ARG A 109 -8.51 -6.52 9.52
CA ARG A 109 -9.73 -6.31 8.72
C ARG A 109 -10.04 -7.46 7.74
N ALA A 110 -9.25 -8.54 7.76
CA ALA A 110 -9.34 -9.68 6.85
C ALA A 110 -9.31 -9.29 5.36
N SER A 111 -8.37 -8.40 5.01
CA SER A 111 -8.15 -7.95 3.63
C SER A 111 -7.93 -9.12 2.67
N PRO A 112 -8.42 -9.08 1.41
CA PRO A 112 -8.24 -10.16 0.45
C PRO A 112 -6.77 -10.57 0.23
N VAL A 113 -5.82 -9.63 0.34
CA VAL A 113 -4.38 -9.92 0.17
C VAL A 113 -3.78 -10.68 1.35
N THR A 114 -4.35 -10.58 2.55
CA THR A 114 -3.92 -11.34 3.74
C THR A 114 -4.78 -12.60 3.97
N ARG A 115 -5.59 -13.02 2.99
CA ARG A 115 -6.54 -14.15 3.12
C ARG A 115 -5.88 -15.48 3.50
N TYR A 116 -4.62 -15.67 3.10
CA TYR A 116 -3.85 -16.89 3.35
C TYR A 116 -2.81 -16.73 4.46
N ASP A 117 -2.77 -15.55 5.10
CA ASP A 117 -1.84 -15.29 6.19
C ASP A 117 -2.39 -15.85 7.50
N GLU A 118 -1.53 -16.49 8.30
CA GLU A 118 -1.88 -16.98 9.64
C GLU A 118 -1.65 -15.92 10.74
N LYS A 119 -0.95 -14.83 10.40
CA LYS A 119 -0.56 -13.74 11.31
C LYS A 119 -0.30 -12.45 10.52
N PRO A 120 -0.29 -11.26 11.15
CA PRO A 120 0.18 -10.04 10.52
C PRO A 120 1.54 -10.18 9.82
N ILE A 121 1.57 -9.92 8.51
CA ILE A 121 2.80 -9.86 7.71
C ILE A 121 3.03 -8.43 7.25
N GLY A 122 4.24 -7.91 7.52
CA GLY A 122 4.71 -6.64 7.02
C GLY A 122 6.15 -6.41 7.51
N THR A 123 6.95 -5.69 6.74
CA THR A 123 8.42 -5.86 6.82
C THR A 123 9.15 -4.77 7.61
N GLY A 124 8.63 -3.54 7.65
CA GLY A 124 9.24 -2.40 8.34
C GLY A 124 8.79 -1.06 7.77
N LEU A 125 9.73 -0.17 7.45
CA LEU A 125 9.42 1.06 6.71
C LEU A 125 9.50 0.83 5.20
N ARG A 126 8.55 1.39 4.46
CA ARG A 126 8.47 1.35 2.99
C ARG A 126 8.35 2.77 2.47
N GLY A 127 9.04 3.08 1.37
CA GLY A 127 9.09 4.42 0.81
C GLY A 127 9.17 4.40 -0.71
N TYR A 128 8.35 5.21 -1.36
CA TYR A 128 8.23 5.33 -2.80
C TYR A 128 8.83 6.64 -3.26
N LEU A 129 9.83 6.57 -4.13
CA LEU A 129 10.28 7.69 -4.92
C LEU A 129 9.60 7.62 -6.28
N LEU A 130 8.82 8.65 -6.60
CA LEU A 130 8.20 8.86 -7.91
C LEU A 130 8.95 10.03 -8.55
N ASP A 131 9.66 9.78 -9.66
CA ASP A 131 10.40 10.80 -10.42
C ASP A 131 9.83 10.90 -11.84
N ASP A 132 9.15 12.02 -12.11
CA ASP A 132 8.43 12.31 -13.33
C ASP A 132 9.17 13.31 -14.25
N ARG A 133 10.45 13.61 -13.95
CA ARG A 133 11.27 14.52 -14.76
C ARG A 133 11.55 14.00 -16.18
N ASN A 134 11.35 12.69 -16.43
CA ASN A 134 11.64 12.08 -17.72
C ASN A 134 10.41 12.11 -18.65
N GLN A 135 10.53 12.81 -19.78
CA GLN A 135 9.45 12.98 -20.75
C GLN A 135 8.96 11.69 -21.43
N ALA A 136 9.68 10.56 -21.31
CA ALA A 136 9.29 9.28 -21.87
C ALA A 136 8.68 8.29 -20.85
N HIS A 137 8.87 8.52 -19.55
CA HIS A 137 8.37 7.61 -18.50
C HIS A 137 8.39 8.23 -17.10
N LEU A 138 7.42 7.83 -16.26
CA LEU A 138 7.52 7.99 -14.81
C LEU A 138 8.41 6.89 -14.24
N ARG A 139 9.42 7.23 -13.44
CA ARG A 139 10.24 6.26 -12.69
C ARG A 139 9.73 6.09 -11.27
N ILE A 140 9.45 4.85 -10.89
CA ILE A 140 8.94 4.48 -9.57
C ILE A 140 9.94 3.52 -8.91
N THR A 141 10.46 3.91 -7.75
CA THR A 141 11.46 3.13 -7.01
C THR A 141 10.97 2.90 -5.57
N MET A 142 10.73 1.64 -5.22
CA MET A 142 10.36 1.23 -3.85
C MET A 142 11.60 0.92 -3.02
N PHE A 143 11.82 1.69 -1.97
CA PHE A 143 12.81 1.43 -0.93
C PHE A 143 12.15 0.77 0.27
N HIS A 144 12.85 -0.16 0.91
CA HIS A 144 12.42 -0.75 2.17
C HIS A 144 13.56 -0.76 3.19
N ARG A 145 13.19 -0.70 4.48
CA ARG A 145 14.08 -1.01 5.59
C ARG A 145 13.34 -1.90 6.56
N ARG A 146 13.72 -3.18 6.60
CA ARG A 146 13.09 -4.14 7.51
C ARG A 146 13.34 -3.77 8.97
N GLU A 147 12.43 -4.16 9.86
CA GLU A 147 12.61 -3.97 11.31
C GLU A 147 13.94 -4.60 11.77
N ASN A 148 14.71 -3.86 12.56
CA ASN A 148 16.09 -4.21 13.00
C ASN A 148 17.10 -4.51 11.88
N SER A 149 16.81 -4.14 10.63
CA SER A 149 17.69 -4.33 9.48
C SER A 149 18.21 -3.01 8.91
N ARG A 150 19.21 -3.13 8.05
CA ARG A 150 19.84 -2.02 7.34
C ARG A 150 19.00 -1.64 6.11
N VAL A 151 19.23 -0.43 5.61
CA VAL A 151 18.74 -0.04 4.29
C VAL A 151 19.56 -0.79 3.25
N VAL A 152 18.90 -1.32 2.22
CA VAL A 152 19.53 -1.99 1.08
C VAL A 152 18.98 -1.34 -0.19
N ASP A 153 19.82 -1.15 -1.20
CA ASP A 153 19.39 -0.56 -2.47
C ASP A 153 18.32 -1.45 -3.17
N PRO A 154 17.37 -0.84 -3.90
CA PRO A 154 16.29 -1.55 -4.55
C PRO A 154 16.80 -2.46 -5.68
N ILE A 155 16.20 -3.64 -5.80
CA ILE A 155 16.59 -4.62 -6.83
C ILE A 155 16.15 -4.19 -8.24
N CYS A 156 15.07 -3.42 -8.35
CA CYS A 156 14.62 -2.83 -9.61
C CYS A 156 13.86 -1.50 -9.39
N SER A 157 13.44 -0.87 -10.48
CA SER A 157 12.46 0.21 -10.51
C SER A 157 11.42 -0.10 -11.58
N LEU A 158 10.22 0.43 -11.43
CA LEU A 158 9.17 0.35 -12.46
C LEU A 158 9.22 1.64 -13.29
N LEU A 159 9.25 1.50 -14.61
CA LEU A 159 9.19 2.61 -15.56
C LEU A 159 7.84 2.55 -16.27
N VAL A 160 6.90 3.42 -15.87
CA VAL A 160 5.59 3.54 -16.51
C VAL A 160 5.77 4.40 -17.76
N LYS A 161 5.60 3.81 -18.95
CA LYS A 161 5.81 4.52 -20.23
C LYS A 161 4.72 5.57 -20.45
N ARG A 162 5.00 6.54 -21.32
CA ARG A 162 4.01 7.51 -21.79
C ARG A 162 3.48 7.13 -23.18
N THR A 163 2.19 7.35 -23.40
CA THR A 163 1.56 7.25 -24.73
C THR A 163 2.08 8.36 -25.64
N ALA A 164 1.74 8.30 -26.94
CA ALA A 164 2.02 9.39 -27.88
C ALA A 164 1.37 10.74 -27.48
N GLU A 165 0.32 10.71 -26.66
CA GLU A 165 -0.32 11.90 -26.08
C GLU A 165 0.35 12.40 -24.79
N GLY A 166 1.42 11.73 -24.33
CA GLY A 166 2.14 12.06 -23.11
C GLY A 166 1.50 11.55 -21.82
N ARG A 167 0.37 10.84 -21.87
CA ARG A 167 -0.29 10.25 -20.67
C ARG A 167 0.44 9.00 -20.19
N LEU A 168 0.41 8.71 -18.89
CA LEU A 168 1.03 7.50 -18.33
C LEU A 168 0.24 6.25 -18.74
N ASN A 169 0.94 5.25 -19.27
CA ASN A 169 0.39 3.97 -19.67
C ASN A 169 0.73 2.90 -18.63
N TYR A 170 -0.22 2.62 -17.75
CA TYR A 170 -0.04 1.62 -16.68
C TYR A 170 -0.09 0.16 -17.18
N ASP A 171 -0.45 -0.07 -18.44
CA ASP A 171 -0.33 -1.37 -19.11
C ASP A 171 1.06 -1.60 -19.72
N ASP A 172 1.85 -0.53 -19.93
CA ASP A 172 3.23 -0.57 -20.44
C ASP A 172 4.23 -0.17 -19.33
N VAL A 173 4.47 -1.13 -18.43
CA VAL A 173 5.40 -0.99 -17.30
C VAL A 173 6.65 -1.84 -17.54
N VAL A 174 7.78 -1.16 -17.76
CA VAL A 174 9.08 -1.81 -17.92
C VAL A 174 9.78 -1.92 -16.56
N VAL A 175 10.27 -3.11 -16.21
CA VAL A 175 11.08 -3.32 -14.99
C VAL A 175 12.55 -3.05 -15.30
N ASP A 176 13.08 -1.95 -14.75
CA ASP A 176 14.49 -1.60 -14.81
C ASP A 176 15.27 -2.28 -13.68
N LEU A 177 16.05 -3.30 -14.01
CA LEU A 177 16.75 -4.15 -13.04
C LEU A 177 18.11 -3.54 -12.64
N SER A 178 18.31 -3.34 -11.33
CA SER A 178 19.54 -2.77 -10.80
C SER A 178 20.71 -3.75 -10.93
N ARG A 179 21.61 -3.48 -11.89
CA ARG A 179 22.79 -4.32 -12.19
C ARG A 179 23.69 -4.52 -10.97
N SER A 180 23.98 -3.44 -10.25
CA SER A 180 24.78 -3.47 -9.02
C SER A 180 24.15 -4.33 -7.93
N MET A 181 22.82 -4.31 -7.80
CA MET A 181 22.12 -5.18 -6.85
C MET A 181 22.05 -6.64 -7.31
N VAL A 182 21.92 -6.92 -8.61
CA VAL A 182 22.05 -8.29 -9.14
C VAL A 182 23.44 -8.85 -8.85
N GLU A 183 24.49 -8.08 -9.11
CA GLU A 183 25.87 -8.49 -8.85
C GLU A 183 26.12 -8.72 -7.35
N TYR A 184 25.68 -7.80 -6.49
CA TYR A 184 25.75 -7.95 -5.04
C TYR A 184 25.06 -9.24 -4.55
N ARG A 185 23.89 -9.57 -5.11
CA ARG A 185 23.12 -10.77 -4.76
C ARG A 185 23.81 -12.06 -5.20
N LEU A 186 24.30 -12.10 -6.44
CA LEU A 186 25.10 -13.23 -6.96
C LEU A 186 26.36 -13.47 -6.12
N ARG A 187 27.12 -12.41 -5.81
CA ARG A 187 28.31 -12.49 -4.94
C ARG A 187 27.97 -12.88 -3.49
N SER A 188 26.74 -12.63 -3.05
CA SER A 188 26.22 -13.04 -1.74
C SER A 188 25.67 -14.48 -1.72
N GLY A 189 25.66 -15.19 -2.86
CA GLY A 189 25.24 -16.59 -2.97
C GLY A 189 23.77 -16.82 -3.39
N ASP A 190 23.01 -15.78 -3.76
CA ASP A 190 21.69 -15.97 -4.38
C ASP A 190 21.86 -16.54 -5.81
N THR A 191 21.01 -17.49 -6.21
CA THR A 191 20.95 -17.98 -7.60
C THR A 191 20.21 -17.00 -8.52
N LEU A 192 20.36 -17.15 -9.84
CA LEU A 192 19.59 -16.37 -10.82
C LEU A 192 18.07 -16.55 -10.66
N GLU A 193 17.62 -17.76 -10.29
CA GLU A 193 16.22 -18.05 -10.00
C GLU A 193 15.74 -17.27 -8.77
N MET A 194 16.49 -17.30 -7.66
CA MET A 194 16.18 -16.51 -6.45
C MET A 194 16.16 -15.00 -6.75
N ILE A 195 17.05 -14.51 -7.61
CA ILE A 195 17.06 -13.10 -8.04
C ILE A 195 15.82 -12.78 -8.86
N HIS A 196 15.39 -13.69 -9.74
CA HIS A 196 14.15 -13.55 -10.51
C HIS A 196 12.91 -13.55 -9.61
N GLU A 197 12.81 -14.47 -8.65
CA GLU A 197 11.74 -14.50 -7.65
C GLU A 197 11.69 -13.22 -6.84
N ARG A 198 12.84 -12.73 -6.32
CA ARG A 198 12.93 -11.46 -5.59
C ARG A 198 12.48 -10.28 -6.45
N ARG A 199 12.84 -10.25 -7.74
CA ARG A 199 12.37 -9.23 -8.69
C ARG A 199 10.85 -9.29 -8.85
N THR A 200 10.28 -10.47 -9.06
CA THR A 200 8.82 -10.66 -9.21
C THR A 200 8.07 -10.20 -7.97
N VAL A 201 8.52 -10.61 -6.78
CA VAL A 201 7.93 -10.16 -5.49
C VAL A 201 8.02 -8.64 -5.37
N HIS A 202 9.20 -8.05 -5.62
CA HIS A 202 9.38 -6.59 -5.54
C HIS A 202 8.51 -5.83 -6.55
N GLN A 203 8.32 -6.36 -7.77
CA GLN A 203 7.42 -5.78 -8.77
C GLN A 203 5.96 -5.81 -8.31
N VAL A 204 5.49 -6.97 -7.82
CA VAL A 204 4.10 -7.13 -7.34
C VAL A 204 3.85 -6.26 -6.10
N GLU A 205 4.75 -6.26 -5.12
CA GLU A 205 4.70 -5.39 -3.94
C GLU A 205 4.70 -3.91 -4.32
N THR A 206 5.58 -3.50 -5.25
CA THR A 206 5.64 -2.11 -5.71
C THR A 206 4.34 -1.72 -6.39
N GLY A 207 3.82 -2.54 -7.32
CA GLY A 207 2.61 -2.25 -8.07
C GLY A 207 1.35 -2.18 -7.21
N TYR A 208 1.20 -3.11 -6.25
CA TYR A 208 0.03 -3.14 -5.37
C TYR A 208 -0.02 -1.95 -4.39
N ASP A 209 1.09 -1.68 -3.70
CA ASP A 209 1.14 -0.61 -2.71
C ASP A 209 1.30 0.80 -3.33
N LEU A 210 1.67 0.90 -4.61
CA LEU A 210 1.72 2.17 -5.35
C LEU A 210 0.37 2.92 -5.37
N PHE A 211 -0.74 2.20 -5.18
CA PHE A 211 -2.05 2.82 -5.00
C PHE A 211 -2.06 3.82 -3.83
N ILE A 212 -1.32 3.57 -2.74
CA ILE A 212 -1.32 4.42 -1.53
C ILE A 212 -0.81 5.84 -1.83
N PRO A 213 0.34 6.04 -2.53
CA PRO A 213 0.73 7.32 -3.11
C PRO A 213 -0.36 8.02 -3.94
N TYR A 214 -1.03 7.32 -4.86
CA TYR A 214 -2.05 7.93 -5.72
C TYR A 214 -3.33 8.30 -4.95
N ALA A 215 -3.79 7.44 -4.05
CA ALA A 215 -4.90 7.73 -3.14
C ALA A 215 -4.60 8.95 -2.26
N LEU A 216 -3.37 9.07 -1.74
CA LEU A 216 -2.94 10.27 -1.04
C LEU A 216 -3.08 11.52 -1.92
N PHE A 217 -2.61 11.49 -3.16
CA PHE A 217 -2.68 12.66 -4.04
C PHE A 217 -4.12 13.03 -4.41
N ALA A 218 -4.99 12.04 -4.65
CA ALA A 218 -6.43 12.27 -4.84
C ALA A 218 -7.07 12.93 -3.60
N MET A 219 -6.81 12.41 -2.39
CA MET A 219 -7.30 12.99 -1.14
C MET A 219 -6.76 14.41 -0.87
N LEU A 220 -5.53 14.72 -1.31
CA LEU A 220 -4.95 16.07 -1.18
C LEU A 220 -5.59 17.11 -2.11
N VAL A 221 -6.18 16.70 -3.23
CA VAL A 221 -6.90 17.58 -4.16
C VAL A 221 -8.29 17.96 -3.64
N SER A 222 -8.87 17.16 -2.73
CA SER A 222 -10.14 17.46 -2.07
C SER A 222 -10.03 17.32 -0.54
N PRO A 223 -9.40 18.26 0.17
CA PRO A 223 -9.13 18.13 1.61
C PRO A 223 -10.39 17.91 2.47
N ASP A 224 -11.49 18.57 2.12
CA ASP A 224 -12.76 18.53 2.84
C ASP A 224 -13.51 17.20 2.70
N LEU A 225 -13.24 16.42 1.64
CA LEU A 225 -13.86 15.10 1.40
C LEU A 225 -12.88 13.95 1.60
N GLY A 226 -11.59 14.19 1.35
CA GLY A 226 -10.50 13.22 1.48
C GLY A 226 -10.12 12.92 2.92
N GLY A 227 -10.69 13.62 3.91
CA GLY A 227 -10.63 13.23 5.32
C GLY A 227 -9.22 13.16 5.91
N ILE A 228 -8.22 13.80 5.31
CA ILE A 228 -6.83 13.82 5.76
C ILE A 228 -6.39 15.21 6.22
N ILE A 229 -5.48 15.25 7.19
CA ILE A 229 -4.91 16.48 7.75
C ILE A 229 -3.40 16.48 7.46
N PRO A 230 -2.92 17.27 6.49
CA PRO A 230 -1.49 17.47 6.27
C PRO A 230 -0.92 18.48 7.27
N THR A 231 0.12 18.08 8.00
CA THR A 231 0.85 18.93 8.95
C THR A 231 2.30 19.08 8.50
N GLU A 232 2.72 20.32 8.22
CA GLU A 232 4.12 20.61 7.90
C GLU A 232 5.03 20.47 9.13
N THR A 233 6.15 19.76 8.97
CA THR A 233 7.12 19.47 10.04
C THR A 233 8.54 19.68 9.54
N GLU A 234 9.45 20.19 10.39
CA GLU A 234 10.88 20.28 10.05
C GLU A 234 11.45 18.89 9.69
N THR A 235 12.07 18.77 8.52
CA THR A 235 12.74 17.53 8.10
C THR A 235 13.97 17.31 8.96
N PHE A 236 14.96 18.19 8.91
CA PHE A 236 16.16 18.11 9.75
C PHE A 236 16.11 19.19 10.82
N THR A 237 16.40 18.82 12.07
CA THR A 237 16.33 19.79 13.17
C THR A 237 17.42 20.85 13.03
N ASN A 238 17.23 22.00 13.68
CA ASN A 238 18.26 23.05 13.79
C ASN A 238 19.60 22.56 14.40
N LYS A 239 19.62 21.44 15.13
CA LYS A 239 20.86 20.78 15.59
C LYS A 239 21.52 19.98 14.48
N ASP A 240 20.73 19.25 13.70
CA ASP A 240 21.21 18.44 12.58
C ASP A 240 21.82 19.33 11.48
N THR A 241 21.16 20.44 11.12
CA THR A 241 21.63 21.36 10.08
C THR A 241 22.92 22.10 10.48
N LYS A 242 23.04 22.54 11.75
CA LYS A 242 24.30 23.08 12.30
C LYS A 242 25.43 22.05 12.26
N THR A 243 25.13 20.80 12.61
CA THR A 243 26.09 19.69 12.59
C THR A 243 26.52 19.36 11.16
N ALA A 244 25.57 19.28 10.22
CA ALA A 244 25.83 19.05 8.81
C ALA A 244 26.74 20.14 8.22
N ARG A 245 26.49 21.41 8.54
CA ARG A 245 27.36 22.53 8.14
C ARG A 245 28.78 22.41 8.70
N LYS A 246 28.91 22.08 10.00
CA LYS A 246 30.22 21.90 10.66
C LYS A 246 31.06 20.79 10.02
N PHE A 247 30.43 19.70 9.59
CA PHE A 247 31.12 18.51 9.04
C PHE A 247 31.05 18.41 7.50
N GLY A 248 30.63 19.46 6.80
CA GLY A 248 30.58 19.49 5.33
C GLY A 248 29.61 18.48 4.70
N LYS A 249 28.54 18.11 5.40
CA LYS A 249 27.53 17.16 4.91
C LYS A 249 26.52 17.87 3.99
N SER A 250 26.96 18.27 2.81
CA SER A 250 26.15 18.96 1.78
C SER A 250 24.83 18.23 1.47
N TRP A 251 24.87 16.89 1.48
CA TRP A 251 23.70 16.04 1.25
C TRP A 251 22.54 16.27 2.23
N ILE A 252 22.84 16.59 3.50
CA ILE A 252 21.82 16.94 4.50
C ILE A 252 21.33 18.39 4.28
N LEU A 253 22.20 19.29 3.81
CA LEU A 253 21.87 20.71 3.61
C LEU A 253 21.05 20.98 2.35
N GLY A 254 21.18 20.15 1.32
CA GLY A 254 20.38 20.24 0.09
C GLY A 254 19.00 19.56 0.17
N ALA A 255 18.74 18.79 1.23
CA ALA A 255 17.43 18.17 1.45
C ALA A 255 16.33 19.21 1.73
N ARG A 256 15.06 18.89 1.43
CA ARG A 256 13.93 19.77 1.76
C ARG A 256 13.90 20.07 3.26
N LYS A 257 13.73 21.36 3.59
CA LYS A 257 13.69 21.88 4.98
C LYS A 257 12.54 21.28 5.79
N SER A 258 11.42 21.00 5.13
CA SER A 258 10.18 20.50 5.72
C SER A 258 9.59 19.35 4.89
N HIS A 259 8.67 18.62 5.51
CA HIS A 259 7.88 17.54 4.92
C HIS A 259 6.45 17.62 5.48
N LEU A 260 5.49 17.01 4.78
CA LEU A 260 4.13 16.88 5.24
C LEU A 260 3.93 15.54 5.95
N THR A 261 3.58 15.58 7.23
CA THR A 261 3.04 14.40 7.93
C THR A 261 1.54 14.37 7.71
N ILE A 262 1.03 13.26 7.18
CA ILE A 262 -0.38 13.03 6.87
C ILE A 262 -0.99 12.18 7.97
N ARG A 263 -2.11 12.67 8.52
CA ARG A 263 -2.94 11.97 9.50
C ARG A 263 -4.38 11.90 8.99
N ILE A 264 -5.18 10.97 9.51
CA ILE A 264 -6.63 11.02 9.30
C ILE A 264 -7.29 12.12 10.15
N GLY A 265 -8.29 12.77 9.58
CA GLY A 265 -9.22 13.67 10.27
C GLY A 265 -10.48 12.95 10.78
N PRO A 266 -11.41 13.67 11.42
CA PRO A 266 -12.59 13.09 12.07
C PRO A 266 -13.49 12.26 11.13
N GLN A 267 -13.66 12.69 9.88
CA GLN A 267 -14.50 12.00 8.89
C GLN A 267 -13.91 10.64 8.49
N ALA A 268 -12.63 10.60 8.15
CA ALA A 268 -11.93 9.34 7.85
C ALA A 268 -11.89 8.40 9.07
N ALA A 269 -11.72 8.95 10.28
CA ALA A 269 -11.81 8.18 11.52
C ALA A 269 -13.20 7.56 11.72
N ALA A 270 -14.28 8.31 11.48
CA ALA A 270 -15.64 7.81 11.55
C ALA A 270 -15.91 6.70 10.51
N HIS A 271 -15.50 6.90 9.26
CA HIS A 271 -15.61 5.89 8.20
C HIS A 271 -14.82 4.60 8.52
N MET A 272 -13.59 4.72 9.04
CA MET A 272 -12.81 3.56 9.48
C MET A 272 -13.47 2.81 10.64
N ALA A 273 -14.09 3.53 11.58
CA ALA A 273 -14.85 2.93 12.68
C ALA A 273 -16.12 2.21 12.19
N GLU A 274 -16.87 2.81 11.27
CA GLU A 274 -18.05 2.20 10.64
C GLU A 274 -17.69 0.91 9.89
N ARG A 275 -16.65 0.96 9.04
CA ARG A 275 -16.14 -0.21 8.31
C ARG A 275 -15.71 -1.33 9.26
N THR A 276 -15.08 -0.98 10.38
CA THR A 276 -14.67 -1.95 11.42
C THR A 276 -15.89 -2.59 12.09
N ALA A 277 -16.87 -1.78 12.51
CA ALA A 277 -18.11 -2.29 13.12
C ALA A 277 -18.90 -3.19 12.16
N ARG A 278 -18.93 -2.86 10.87
CA ARG A 278 -19.54 -3.71 9.83
C ARG A 278 -18.81 -5.06 9.69
N LEU A 279 -17.49 -5.06 9.65
CA LEU A 279 -16.70 -6.29 9.58
C LEU A 279 -16.87 -7.17 10.82
N GLU A 280 -16.96 -6.57 12.01
CA GLU A 280 -17.28 -7.30 13.25
C GLU A 280 -18.69 -7.89 13.22
N PHE A 281 -19.70 -7.14 12.76
CA PHE A 281 -21.06 -7.64 12.56
C PHE A 281 -21.10 -8.80 11.55
N GLU A 282 -20.41 -8.69 10.42
CA GLU A 282 -20.35 -9.75 9.41
C GLU A 282 -19.60 -11.00 9.94
N ARG A 283 -18.55 -10.82 10.75
CA ARG A 283 -17.84 -11.90 11.44
C ARG A 283 -18.76 -12.62 12.43
N GLN A 284 -19.41 -11.86 13.32
CA GLN A 284 -20.38 -12.39 14.27
C GLN A 284 -21.52 -13.13 13.55
N ALA A 285 -22.05 -12.61 12.44
CA ALA A 285 -23.10 -13.26 11.66
C ALA A 285 -22.63 -14.57 10.96
N ARG A 286 -21.35 -14.69 10.61
CA ARG A 286 -20.76 -15.93 10.05
C ARG A 286 -20.52 -16.97 11.14
N GLU A 287 -20.00 -16.57 12.30
CA GLU A 287 -19.77 -17.42 13.47
C GLU A 287 -21.09 -17.89 14.10
N SER A 288 -22.07 -16.99 14.20
CA SER A 288 -23.44 -17.28 14.67
C SER A 288 -24.36 -17.82 13.56
N ARG A 289 -23.80 -18.56 12.59
CA ARG A 289 -24.56 -19.55 11.80
C ARG A 289 -25.03 -20.68 12.72
N ASN A 290 -26.04 -20.36 13.52
CA ASN A 290 -26.81 -21.31 14.31
C ASN A 290 -27.22 -22.47 13.41
N GLY A 291 -26.91 -23.70 13.84
CA GLY A 291 -27.34 -24.91 13.16
C GLY A 291 -28.86 -24.88 12.95
N PRO A 292 -29.38 -25.53 11.88
CA PRO A 292 -30.71 -25.24 11.33
C PRO A 292 -31.77 -25.12 12.41
N ILE A 293 -32.47 -23.99 12.41
CA ILE A 293 -33.58 -23.69 13.33
C ILE A 293 -34.59 -24.83 13.25
N ARG A 294 -35.19 -25.22 14.39
CA ARG A 294 -36.20 -26.28 14.48
C ARG A 294 -37.26 -26.16 13.38
N HIS A 295 -37.19 -27.05 12.39
CA HIS A 295 -38.14 -27.18 11.29
C HIS A 295 -38.83 -28.53 11.35
N TRP A 296 -39.98 -28.64 10.69
CA TRP A 296 -40.68 -29.91 10.52
C TRP A 296 -40.11 -30.66 9.32
N VAL A 297 -39.74 -31.92 9.52
CA VAL A 297 -39.41 -32.86 8.44
C VAL A 297 -40.65 -33.69 8.19
N ALA A 298 -41.22 -33.60 6.99
CA ALA A 298 -42.37 -34.40 6.59
C ALA A 298 -41.99 -35.89 6.50
N GLU A 299 -43.00 -36.75 6.68
CA GLU A 299 -42.84 -38.20 6.54
C GLU A 299 -42.44 -38.57 5.11
N HIS A 300 -41.37 -39.35 4.95
CA HIS A 300 -40.87 -39.77 3.64
C HIS A 300 -40.12 -41.09 3.72
N GLU A 301 -40.14 -41.85 2.64
CA GLU A 301 -39.37 -43.08 2.51
C GLU A 301 -37.93 -42.77 2.05
N ARG A 302 -36.96 -43.44 2.68
CA ARG A 302 -35.54 -43.39 2.29
C ARG A 302 -35.11 -44.74 1.74
N HIS A 303 -34.71 -44.73 0.47
CA HIS A 303 -34.20 -45.89 -0.24
C HIS A 303 -32.67 -45.86 -0.15
N TYR A 304 -32.08 -46.87 0.49
CA TYR A 304 -30.64 -47.03 0.59
C TYR A 304 -30.10 -47.85 -0.59
N ARG A 305 -28.85 -47.61 -0.97
CA ARG A 305 -28.16 -48.30 -2.08
C ARG A 305 -28.06 -49.82 -1.90
N SER A 306 -28.32 -50.33 -0.69
CA SER A 306 -28.45 -51.75 -0.35
C SER A 306 -29.84 -52.36 -0.57
N GLY A 307 -30.79 -51.60 -1.14
CA GLY A 307 -32.19 -52.04 -1.33
C GLY A 307 -33.08 -51.89 -0.11
N LYS A 308 -32.53 -51.53 1.06
CA LYS A 308 -33.32 -51.27 2.27
C LYS A 308 -34.13 -49.98 2.11
N VAL A 309 -35.44 -50.06 2.32
CA VAL A 309 -36.34 -48.89 2.45
C VAL A 309 -36.61 -48.63 3.92
N VAL A 310 -36.59 -47.37 4.34
CA VAL A 310 -36.89 -46.94 5.72
C VAL A 310 -37.87 -45.77 5.67
N LEU A 311 -39.04 -45.95 6.28
CA LEU A 311 -40.01 -44.88 6.49
C LEU A 311 -39.51 -43.95 7.60
N VAL A 312 -39.13 -42.72 7.24
CA VAL A 312 -38.75 -41.68 8.19
C VAL A 312 -40.01 -40.95 8.61
N LYS A 313 -40.54 -41.30 9.80
CA LYS A 313 -41.70 -40.62 10.37
C LYS A 313 -41.47 -39.12 10.57
N GLY A 314 -42.55 -38.35 10.44
CA GLY A 314 -42.52 -36.90 10.60
C GLY A 314 -41.99 -36.49 11.98
N HIS A 315 -40.98 -35.62 12.02
CA HIS A 315 -40.36 -35.17 13.26
C HIS A 315 -39.76 -33.78 13.13
N HIS A 316 -39.50 -33.13 14.26
CA HIS A 316 -38.75 -31.89 14.30
C HIS A 316 -37.24 -32.12 14.28
N ARG A 317 -36.53 -31.35 13.45
CA ARG A 317 -35.06 -31.37 13.37
C ARG A 317 -34.50 -29.97 13.55
N GLY A 318 -33.43 -29.83 14.33
CA GLY A 318 -32.81 -28.53 14.64
C GLY A 318 -32.96 -28.12 16.11
N HIS A 319 -32.29 -27.03 16.48
CA HIS A 319 -32.31 -26.52 17.86
C HIS A 319 -33.57 -25.69 18.15
N ALA A 320 -34.04 -25.73 19.39
CA ALA A 320 -35.13 -24.88 19.86
C ALA A 320 -34.73 -23.40 19.75
N ARG A 321 -35.71 -22.51 19.49
CA ARG A 321 -35.45 -21.07 19.41
C ARG A 321 -35.06 -20.53 20.79
N ALA A 322 -34.05 -19.66 20.81
CA ALA A 322 -33.82 -18.74 21.91
C ALA A 322 -35.06 -17.81 22.03
N PRO A 323 -35.72 -17.70 23.19
CA PRO A 323 -36.98 -16.92 23.34
C PRO A 323 -36.82 -15.41 23.12
N ASP A 324 -35.58 -14.93 23.19
CA ASP A 324 -35.12 -13.55 23.24
C ASP A 324 -34.64 -13.00 21.88
N LEU A 325 -34.52 -13.85 20.84
CA LEU A 325 -34.02 -13.44 19.53
C LEU A 325 -35.14 -13.32 18.47
N PRO A 326 -35.28 -12.16 17.79
CA PRO A 326 -36.26 -11.98 16.74
C PRO A 326 -35.98 -12.92 15.55
N THR A 327 -37.05 -13.49 14.99
CA THR A 327 -36.97 -14.59 13.99
C THR A 327 -36.33 -14.19 12.65
N ARG A 328 -36.11 -12.90 12.41
CA ARG A 328 -35.49 -12.36 11.20
C ARG A 328 -34.85 -11.02 11.49
N VAL A 329 -33.54 -11.00 11.75
CA VAL A 329 -32.77 -9.76 11.68
C VAL A 329 -32.57 -9.45 10.19
N MET A 330 -33.39 -8.54 9.65
CA MET A 330 -32.99 -7.83 8.45
C MET A 330 -31.81 -6.95 8.87
N GLY A 331 -30.64 -7.13 8.24
CA GLY A 331 -29.57 -6.15 8.35
C GLY A 331 -30.05 -4.78 7.87
N PRO A 332 -29.36 -3.68 8.22
CA PRO A 332 -29.65 -2.38 7.61
C PRO A 332 -29.72 -2.54 6.09
N ARG A 333 -30.71 -1.90 5.46
CA ARG A 333 -30.87 -1.96 4.00
C ARG A 333 -29.56 -1.54 3.35
N SER A 334 -29.23 -2.19 2.25
CA SER A 334 -28.18 -1.76 1.33
C SER A 334 -28.62 -0.50 0.59
N ASP A 335 -28.87 0.57 1.32
CA ASP A 335 -28.88 1.92 0.80
C ASP A 335 -27.40 2.23 0.53
N ALA A 336 -26.93 1.77 -0.63
CA ALA A 336 -25.59 2.01 -1.10
C ALA A 336 -25.44 3.52 -1.25
N VAL A 337 -24.77 4.15 -0.28
CA VAL A 337 -24.31 5.53 -0.37
C VAL A 337 -23.28 5.55 -1.49
N ARG A 338 -23.77 5.78 -2.71
CA ARG A 338 -22.93 6.05 -3.87
C ARG A 338 -22.07 7.25 -3.53
N PHE A 339 -20.75 7.10 -3.69
CA PHE A 339 -19.87 8.24 -3.80
C PHE A 339 -20.20 8.95 -5.12
N GLU A 340 -21.11 9.92 -5.07
CA GLU A 340 -21.31 10.85 -6.18
C GLU A 340 -20.12 11.81 -6.24
N LEU A 341 -19.03 11.34 -6.87
CA LEU A 341 -18.00 12.22 -7.39
C LEU A 341 -18.67 13.15 -8.41
N SER A 342 -18.85 14.40 -8.03
CA SER A 342 -19.58 15.37 -8.82
C SER A 342 -18.84 15.64 -10.13
N ASN A 343 -19.35 15.09 -11.23
CA ASN A 343 -18.95 15.45 -12.58
C ASN A 343 -19.40 16.90 -12.88
N THR A 344 -18.68 17.87 -12.31
CA THR A 344 -18.79 19.27 -12.65
C THR A 344 -18.22 19.49 -14.06
N LYS A 345 -19.08 19.25 -15.05
CA LYS A 345 -18.86 19.75 -16.42
C LYS A 345 -18.53 21.25 -16.33
N PRO A 346 -17.54 21.75 -17.09
CA PRO A 346 -17.32 23.18 -17.18
C PRO A 346 -18.59 23.84 -17.69
N ARG A 347 -19.04 24.87 -16.97
CA ARG A 347 -20.21 25.65 -17.30
C ARG A 347 -19.84 26.59 -18.44
N THR A 348 -20.20 26.22 -19.67
CA THR A 348 -20.21 27.14 -20.81
C THR A 348 -21.40 28.08 -20.64
N GLU A 349 -21.12 29.31 -20.22
CA GLU A 349 -22.02 30.46 -20.33
C GLU A 349 -21.22 31.56 -21.05
N ASP A 350 -21.67 31.85 -22.27
CA ASP A 350 -21.41 32.98 -23.19
C ASP A 350 -19.96 33.53 -23.37
#